data_AF-A0A837HUL8-F1
#
_entry.id   AF-A0A837HUL8-F1
#
_cell.length_a   1.000
_cell.length_b   1.000
_cell.length_c   1.000
_cell.angle_alpha   90.00
_cell.angle_beta   90.00
_cell.angle_gamma   90.00
#
_symmetry.space_group_name_H-M   'P 1'
#
loop_
_entity.id
_entity.type
_entity.pdbx_description
1 polymer ?
#
loop_
_entity_poly.entity_id
_entity_poly.type
_entity_poly.pdbx_seq_one_letter_code
_entity_poly.pdbx_strand_id
1 'polypeptide(L)'
;MSLITLILLTLDTSGLSLQEQGKPLKTETKDYYETWQAGAMIEMPASGNQKDEIIAYIHKLWEDKADTMIKIVACESNFRPEAINWQDAKITGWPSQGITQINAPYNEELFNWKYNLDVAFEMYQRRGFQPWSCAKLIK
;
A
#
# COMPACT_ATOMS: atom_id res chain seq x y z
N MET A 1 46.47 -28.30 -37.04
CA MET A 1 45.05 -28.52 -36.67
C MET A 1 44.91 -28.21 -35.20
N SER A 2 44.10 -27.29 -34.70
CA SER A 2 43.20 -26.32 -35.32
C SER A 2 43.11 -25.15 -34.36
N LEU A 3 43.13 -23.93 -34.91
CA LEU A 3 42.58 -22.72 -34.30
C LEU A 3 41.10 -22.94 -33.97
N ILE A 4 40.56 -22.20 -32.99
CA ILE A 4 39.25 -21.48 -32.99
C ILE A 4 38.94 -21.08 -31.53
N THR A 5 38.45 -19.90 -31.13
CA THR A 5 38.35 -18.54 -31.67
C THR A 5 37.91 -17.70 -30.46
N LEU A 6 38.70 -16.70 -30.08
CA LEU A 6 38.35 -15.67 -29.11
C LEU A 6 37.50 -14.62 -29.84
N ILE A 7 36.21 -14.47 -29.49
CA ILE A 7 35.36 -13.41 -30.04
C ILE A 7 35.44 -12.20 -29.12
N LEU A 8 36.25 -11.23 -29.53
CA LEU A 8 36.16 -9.82 -29.16
C LEU A 8 35.04 -9.19 -30.00
N LEU A 9 33.99 -8.67 -29.35
CA LEU A 9 33.08 -7.72 -29.98
C LEU A 9 33.37 -6.33 -29.41
N THR A 10 34.08 -5.55 -30.22
CA THR A 10 34.19 -4.10 -30.12
C THR A 10 32.95 -3.48 -30.75
N LEU A 11 32.21 -2.67 -30.00
CA LEU A 11 31.34 -1.64 -30.57
C LEU A 11 31.70 -0.30 -29.94
N ASP A 12 32.52 0.43 -30.69
CA ASP A 12 32.66 1.87 -30.62
C ASP A 12 31.48 2.49 -31.38
N THR A 13 30.67 3.28 -30.68
CA THR A 13 29.95 4.40 -31.30
C THR A 13 30.06 5.59 -30.37
N SER A 14 31.18 6.28 -30.51
CA SER A 14 31.35 7.66 -30.11
C SER A 14 30.25 8.55 -30.73
N GLY A 15 29.57 9.34 -29.89
CA GLY A 15 29.04 10.66 -30.26
C GLY A 15 27.65 10.75 -30.87
N LEU A 16 26.63 10.96 -30.03
CA LEU A 16 25.51 11.85 -30.37
C LEU A 16 25.09 12.62 -29.12
N SER A 17 25.54 13.87 -29.08
CA SER A 17 25.13 14.91 -28.15
C SER A 17 23.75 15.43 -28.54
N LEU A 18 22.82 15.45 -27.60
CA LEU A 18 21.71 16.39 -27.58
C LEU A 18 21.55 16.87 -26.13
N GLN A 19 22.25 17.96 -25.80
CA GLN A 19 21.76 18.88 -24.80
C GLN A 19 20.69 19.74 -25.48
N GLU A 20 19.45 19.61 -25.04
CA GLU A 20 18.59 20.78 -24.91
C GLU A 20 17.79 20.65 -23.61
N GLN A 21 17.86 21.73 -22.85
CA GLN A 21 17.43 21.87 -21.47
C GLN A 21 15.92 22.13 -21.41
N GLY A 22 15.22 21.58 -20.42
CA GLY A 22 13.83 21.95 -20.19
C GLY A 22 13.16 21.28 -18.99
N LYS A 23 13.38 21.87 -17.80
CA LYS A 23 12.69 21.64 -16.51
C LYS A 23 12.99 20.33 -15.74
N PRO A 24 13.38 20.40 -14.45
CA PRO A 24 13.38 19.22 -13.59
C PRO A 24 11.94 18.80 -13.32
N LEU A 25 11.54 17.60 -13.76
CA LEU A 25 10.44 16.91 -13.10
C LEU A 25 10.95 16.55 -11.70
N LYS A 26 10.35 17.14 -10.67
CA LYS A 26 10.56 16.75 -9.27
C LYS A 26 10.09 15.31 -9.09
N THR A 27 11.00 14.35 -9.21
CA THR A 27 10.81 13.02 -8.65
C THR A 27 11.13 13.12 -7.16
N GLU A 28 10.14 13.50 -6.34
CA GLU A 28 10.17 13.18 -4.92
C GLU A 28 9.79 11.71 -4.73
N THR A 29 10.66 10.81 -5.17
CA THR A 29 10.78 9.49 -4.57
C THR A 29 11.68 9.69 -3.35
N LYS A 30 11.07 9.99 -2.20
CA LYS A 30 11.79 9.87 -0.93
C LYS A 30 12.08 8.39 -0.73
N ASP A 31 13.34 8.02 -0.88
CA ASP A 31 13.87 6.72 -0.50
C ASP A 31 13.65 6.52 1.02
N TYR A 32 12.64 5.73 1.37
CA TYR A 32 12.28 5.41 2.77
C TYR A 32 12.92 4.11 3.26
N TYR A 33 14.03 3.66 2.66
CA TYR A 33 14.66 2.39 3.01
C TYR A 33 16.18 2.47 3.03
N GLU A 34 16.74 3.12 4.06
CA GLU A 34 18.14 2.88 4.42
C GLU A 34 18.25 2.37 5.85
N THR A 35 18.57 1.07 5.94
CA THR A 35 19.22 0.36 7.06
C THR A 35 18.52 0.36 8.42
N TRP A 36 17.65 -0.62 8.63
CA TRP A 36 17.13 -0.99 9.95
C TRP A 36 18.15 -1.86 10.70
N GLN A 37 18.97 -1.24 11.56
CA GLN A 37 19.73 -1.98 12.58
C GLN A 37 18.80 -2.39 13.73
N ALA A 38 18.82 -3.68 14.07
CA ALA A 38 18.05 -4.25 15.17
C ALA A 38 18.46 -3.59 16.50
N GLY A 39 17.59 -2.74 17.07
CA GLY A 39 17.73 -2.24 18.44
C GLY A 39 17.46 -0.75 18.68
N ALA A 40 17.25 0.08 17.65
CA ALA A 40 16.90 1.48 17.87
C ALA A 40 15.38 1.67 18.07
N MET A 41 14.98 2.25 19.20
CA MET A 41 13.60 2.70 19.42
C MET A 41 13.31 3.83 18.41
N ILE A 42 12.32 3.61 17.54
CA ILE A 42 11.87 4.64 16.60
C ILE A 42 11.07 5.66 17.40
N GLU A 43 11.64 6.81 17.67
CA GLU A 43 10.84 7.98 18.00
C GLU A 43 10.12 8.43 16.72
N MET A 44 8.88 7.95 16.54
CA MET A 44 7.98 8.42 15.50
C MET A 44 7.75 9.94 15.68
N PRO A 45 7.78 10.74 14.61
CA PRO A 45 7.58 12.18 14.70
C PRO A 45 6.21 12.50 15.30
N ALA A 46 6.19 13.31 16.34
CA ALA A 46 5.05 13.60 17.22
C ALA A 46 3.88 14.38 16.57
N SER A 47 3.78 14.42 15.23
CA SER A 47 2.67 15.07 14.52
C SER A 47 2.42 14.48 13.13
N GLY A 48 2.44 13.15 13.00
CA GLY A 48 2.00 12.48 11.77
C GLY A 48 0.50 12.71 11.56
N ASN A 49 0.09 13.02 10.32
CA ASN A 49 -1.32 12.99 9.94
C ASN A 49 -1.84 11.56 10.19
N GLN A 50 -3.05 11.37 10.74
CA GLN A 50 -3.63 10.04 11.00
C GLN A 50 -3.55 9.12 9.78
N LYS A 51 -3.69 9.69 8.57
CA LYS A 51 -3.52 8.96 7.32
C LYS A 51 -2.12 8.35 7.16
N ASP A 52 -1.06 9.06 7.56
CA ASP A 52 0.32 8.58 7.48
C ASP A 52 0.56 7.46 8.50
N GLU A 53 -0.03 7.57 9.70
CA GLU A 53 0.02 6.49 10.71
C GLU A 53 -0.68 5.22 10.21
N ILE A 54 -1.84 5.38 9.57
CA ILE A 54 -2.57 4.29 8.93
C ILE A 54 -1.71 3.63 7.85
N ILE A 55 -1.12 4.43 6.94
CA ILE A 55 -0.29 3.91 5.85
C ILE A 55 0.93 3.16 6.40
N ALA A 56 1.63 3.73 7.37
CA ALA A 56 2.78 3.08 8.02
C ALA A 56 2.37 1.75 8.68
N TYR A 57 1.22 1.72 9.34
CA TYR A 57 0.70 0.49 9.94
C TYR A 57 0.32 -0.56 8.89
N ILE A 58 -0.29 -0.15 7.78
CA ILE A 58 -0.60 -1.05 6.66
C ILE A 58 0.69 -1.66 6.09
N HIS A 59 1.74 -0.86 5.88
CA HIS A 59 3.04 -1.39 5.45
C HIS A 59 3.62 -2.42 6.43
N LYS A 60 3.51 -2.15 7.73
CA LYS A 60 3.98 -3.08 8.78
C LYS A 60 3.19 -4.39 8.78
N LEU A 61 1.86 -4.33 8.65
CA LEU A 61 0.98 -5.49 8.83
C LEU A 61 0.80 -6.32 7.55
N TRP A 62 0.75 -5.66 6.39
CA TRP A 62 0.40 -6.30 5.11
C TRP A 62 1.62 -6.56 4.22
N GLU A 63 2.80 -6.07 4.59
CA GLU A 63 4.07 -6.30 3.89
C GLU A 63 3.95 -6.11 2.37
N ASP A 64 4.15 -7.17 1.58
CA ASP A 64 4.11 -7.15 0.11
C ASP A 64 2.70 -6.93 -0.48
N LYS A 65 1.67 -6.85 0.37
CA LYS A 65 0.28 -6.52 0.01
C LYS A 65 -0.15 -5.11 0.42
N ALA A 66 0.74 -4.35 1.07
CA ALA A 66 0.42 -3.04 1.61
C ALA A 66 -0.16 -2.08 0.57
N ASP A 67 0.45 -1.99 -0.62
CA ASP A 67 -0.01 -1.08 -1.68
C ASP A 67 -1.45 -1.37 -2.13
N THR A 68 -1.81 -2.65 -2.23
CA THR A 68 -3.20 -3.04 -2.56
C THR A 68 -4.14 -2.67 -1.43
N MET A 69 -3.76 -2.91 -0.18
CA MET A 69 -4.60 -2.57 0.97
C MET A 69 -4.80 -1.05 1.12
N ILE A 70 -3.76 -0.25 0.87
CA ILE A 70 -3.85 1.22 0.84
C ILE A 70 -4.88 1.68 -0.19
N LYS A 71 -4.85 1.10 -1.40
CA LYS A 71 -5.82 1.40 -2.46
C LYS A 71 -7.24 0.95 -2.08
N ILE A 72 -7.40 -0.19 -1.41
CA ILE A 72 -8.70 -0.65 -0.88
C ILE A 72 -9.23 0.35 0.14
N VAL A 73 -8.44 0.71 1.17
CA VAL A 73 -8.84 1.69 2.19
C VAL A 73 -9.23 3.03 1.56
N ALA A 74 -8.46 3.49 0.57
CA ALA A 74 -8.76 4.73 -0.15
C ALA A 74 -10.13 4.66 -0.85
N CYS A 75 -10.46 3.53 -1.47
CA CYS A 75 -11.71 3.31 -2.19
C CYS A 75 -12.91 3.10 -1.25
N GLU A 76 -12.76 2.28 -0.22
CA GLU A 76 -13.83 1.86 0.69
C GLU A 76 -14.30 3.01 1.60
N SER A 77 -13.36 3.78 2.16
CA SER A 77 -13.69 4.79 3.17
C SER A 77 -13.01 6.14 2.97
N ASN A 78 -12.07 6.24 2.02
CA ASN A 78 -11.16 7.38 1.90
C ASN A 78 -10.42 7.68 3.21
N PHE A 79 -9.90 6.63 3.86
CA PHE A 79 -9.17 6.70 5.13
C PHE A 79 -9.98 7.28 6.30
N ARG A 80 -11.32 7.14 6.31
CA ARG A 80 -12.18 7.60 7.41
C ARG A 80 -12.48 6.45 8.37
N PRO A 81 -11.92 6.43 9.61
CA PRO A 81 -12.16 5.34 10.56
C PRO A 81 -13.62 5.21 11.00
N GLU A 82 -14.38 6.31 11.00
CA GLU A 82 -15.79 6.33 11.42
C GLU A 82 -16.76 6.13 10.24
N ALA A 83 -16.29 5.65 9.08
CA ALA A 83 -17.15 5.43 7.93
C ALA A 83 -18.15 4.29 8.18
N ILE A 84 -19.43 4.55 7.90
CA ILE A 84 -20.50 3.55 7.99
C ILE A 84 -21.31 3.57 6.69
N ASN A 85 -21.51 2.38 6.12
CA ASN A 85 -22.42 2.16 5.01
C ASN A 85 -23.65 1.36 5.48
N TRP A 86 -24.77 2.06 5.68
CA TRP A 86 -26.05 1.47 6.09
C TRP A 86 -26.82 0.84 4.93
N GLN A 87 -26.42 1.08 3.69
CA GLN A 87 -27.07 0.48 2.52
C GLN A 87 -26.82 -1.03 2.48
N ASP A 88 -25.63 -1.48 2.91
CA ASP A 88 -25.30 -2.91 2.97
C ASP A 88 -26.19 -3.68 3.96
N ALA A 89 -26.71 -3.01 4.99
CA ALA A 89 -27.63 -3.61 5.95
C ALA A 89 -28.96 -4.03 5.30
N LYS A 90 -29.35 -3.38 4.21
CA LYS A 90 -30.55 -3.75 3.45
C LYS A 90 -30.39 -5.06 2.66
N ILE A 91 -29.14 -5.50 2.45
CA ILE A 91 -28.81 -6.69 1.66
C ILE A 91 -28.38 -7.84 2.57
N THR A 92 -27.51 -7.56 3.54
CA THR A 92 -26.86 -8.56 4.40
C THR A 92 -27.48 -8.66 5.79
N GLY A 93 -28.29 -7.67 6.18
CA GLY A 93 -28.77 -7.49 7.55
C GLY A 93 -27.83 -6.68 8.45
N TRP A 94 -26.60 -6.39 8.00
CA TRP A 94 -25.57 -5.71 8.78
C TRP A 94 -24.92 -4.52 8.04
N PRO A 95 -24.55 -3.44 8.74
CA PRO A 95 -23.81 -2.34 8.12
C PRO A 95 -22.35 -2.73 7.87
N SER A 96 -21.73 -2.05 6.89
CA SER A 96 -20.28 -2.10 6.69
C SER A 96 -19.62 -0.94 7.44
N GLN A 97 -18.58 -1.24 8.22
CA GLN A 97 -18.08 -0.35 9.26
C GLN A 97 -16.57 -0.16 9.19
N GLY A 98 -16.14 1.07 9.45
CA GLY A 98 -14.74 1.41 9.65
C GLY A 98 -13.93 1.58 8.37
N ILE A 99 -12.61 1.73 8.55
CA ILE A 99 -11.70 2.11 7.48
C ILE A 99 -11.64 1.09 6.32
N THR A 100 -11.87 -0.19 6.60
CA THR A 100 -11.93 -1.27 5.60
C THR A 100 -13.35 -1.74 5.29
N GLN A 101 -14.39 -1.07 5.82
CA GLN A 101 -15.80 -1.38 5.58
C GLN A 101 -16.15 -2.85 5.88
N ILE A 102 -15.85 -3.33 7.09
CA ILE A 102 -16.19 -4.70 7.53
C ILE A 102 -17.70 -4.82 7.72
N ASN A 103 -18.33 -5.74 6.99
CA ASN A 103 -19.74 -6.07 7.13
C ASN A 103 -19.96 -6.98 8.34
N ALA A 104 -20.57 -6.44 9.40
CA ALA A 104 -20.74 -7.11 10.70
C ALA A 104 -21.86 -6.43 11.52
N PRO A 105 -22.41 -7.08 12.57
CA PRO A 105 -23.25 -6.38 13.54
C PRO A 105 -22.61 -5.06 13.99
N TYR A 106 -23.42 -4.04 14.27
CA TYR A 106 -22.91 -2.72 14.66
C TYR A 106 -21.95 -2.86 15.87
N ASN A 107 -20.71 -2.40 15.69
CA ASN A 107 -19.65 -2.47 16.69
C ASN A 107 -18.71 -1.27 16.55
N GLU A 108 -18.73 -0.37 17.53
CA GLU A 108 -17.92 0.84 17.55
C GLU A 108 -16.41 0.57 17.66
N GLU A 109 -15.99 -0.61 18.13
CA GLU A 109 -14.58 -1.01 18.11
C GLU A 109 -14.03 -0.99 16.68
N LEU A 110 -14.87 -1.27 15.67
CA LEU A 110 -14.48 -1.21 14.27
C LEU A 110 -14.15 0.22 13.79
N PHE A 111 -14.43 1.27 14.59
CA PHE A 111 -13.99 2.64 14.30
C PHE A 111 -12.55 2.91 14.76
N ASN A 112 -11.98 2.03 15.59
CA ASN A 112 -10.54 2.03 15.83
C ASN A 112 -9.85 1.48 14.57
N TRP A 113 -9.15 2.36 13.84
CA TRP A 113 -8.56 1.99 12.56
C TRP A 113 -7.51 0.87 12.66
N LYS A 114 -6.80 0.72 13.78
CA LYS A 114 -5.83 -0.38 13.98
C LYS A 114 -6.56 -1.70 14.11
N TYR A 115 -7.53 -1.77 15.02
CA TYR A 115 -8.35 -2.95 15.21
C TYR A 115 -9.09 -3.37 13.93
N ASN A 116 -9.65 -2.39 13.20
CA ASN A 116 -10.32 -2.65 11.94
C ASN A 116 -9.37 -3.24 10.88
N LEU A 117 -8.13 -2.76 10.80
CA LEU A 117 -7.09 -3.32 9.91
C LEU A 117 -6.64 -4.72 10.35
N ASP A 118 -6.56 -4.98 11.65
CA ASP A 118 -6.22 -6.31 12.19
C ASP A 118 -7.30 -7.34 11.83
N VAL A 119 -8.58 -7.00 12.03
CA VAL A 119 -9.71 -7.84 11.62
C VAL A 119 -9.73 -8.05 10.09
N ALA A 120 -9.45 -7.00 9.32
CA ALA A 120 -9.34 -7.13 7.86
C ALA A 120 -8.20 -8.07 7.45
N PHE A 121 -7.06 -8.03 8.13
CA PHE A 121 -5.95 -8.94 7.87
C PHE A 121 -6.33 -10.39 8.18
N GLU A 122 -7.04 -10.65 9.29
CA GLU A 122 -7.59 -11.99 9.59
C GLU A 122 -8.59 -12.47 8.53
N MET A 123 -9.44 -11.58 8.02
CA MET A 123 -10.35 -11.90 6.91
C MET A 123 -9.59 -12.23 5.63
N TYR A 124 -8.54 -11.47 5.31
CA TYR A 124 -7.68 -11.70 4.16
C TYR A 124 -6.96 -13.05 4.24
N GLN A 125 -6.39 -13.40 5.39
CA GLN A 125 -5.73 -14.68 5.63
C GLN A 125 -6.64 -15.88 5.28
N ARG A 126 -7.97 -15.72 5.43
CA ARG A 126 -8.95 -16.77 5.17
C ARG A 126 -9.52 -16.76 3.75
N ARG A 127 -9.64 -15.58 3.11
CA ARG A 127 -10.46 -15.39 1.89
C ARG A 127 -9.74 -14.61 0.78
N GLY A 128 -8.49 -14.21 1.00
CA GLY A 128 -7.81 -13.24 0.18
C GLY A 128 -8.58 -11.90 0.13
N PHE A 129 -8.42 -11.16 -0.97
CA PHE A 129 -9.10 -9.86 -1.15
C PHE A 129 -10.56 -9.96 -1.59
N GLN A 130 -11.12 -11.16 -1.70
CA GLN A 130 -12.49 -11.39 -2.20
C GLN A 130 -13.58 -10.55 -1.49
N PRO A 131 -13.52 -10.30 -0.17
CA PRO A 131 -14.55 -9.52 0.53
C PRO A 131 -14.68 -8.07 0.05
N TRP A 132 -13.61 -7.47 -0.50
CA TRP A 132 -13.60 -6.06 -0.89
C TRP A 132 -13.90 -5.90 -2.37
N SER A 133 -15.01 -5.26 -2.68
CA SER A 133 -15.39 -4.98 -4.07
C SER A 133 -14.38 -4.04 -4.75
N CYS A 134 -13.83 -3.08 -3.99
CA CYS A 134 -12.78 -2.18 -4.43
C CYS A 134 -11.50 -2.91 -4.88
N ALA A 135 -11.22 -4.11 -4.37
CA ALA A 135 -10.06 -4.90 -4.80
C ALA A 135 -10.13 -5.26 -6.29
N LYS A 136 -11.33 -5.41 -6.86
CA LYS A 136 -11.55 -5.73 -8.28
C LYS A 136 -11.22 -4.57 -9.21
N LEU A 137 -11.15 -3.35 -8.66
CA LEU A 137 -10.83 -2.13 -9.41
C LEU A 137 -9.32 -1.87 -9.47
N ILE A 138 -8.54 -2.57 -8.65
CA ILE A 138 -7.10 -2.42 -8.55
C ILE A 138 -6.46 -3.42 -9.53
N LYS A 139 -5.91 -2.89 -10.63
CA LYS A 139 -5.13 -3.64 -11.62
C LYS A 139 -3.63 -3.48 -11.35
#